data_AF-A0A0B1ZWG7-F1
#
_entry.id   AF-A0A0B1ZWG7-F1
#
_cell.length_a   1.000
_cell.length_b   1.000
_cell.length_c   1.000
_cell.angle_alpha   90.00
_cell.angle_beta   90.00
_cell.angle_gamma   90.00
#
_symmetry.space_group_name_H-M   'P 1'
#
loop_
_entity.id
_entity.type
_entity.pdbx_description
1 polymer ?
#
loop_
_entity_poly.entity_id
_entity_poly.type
_entity_poly.pdbx_seq_one_letter_code
_entity_poly.pdbx_strand_id
1 'polypeptide(L)'
;MLVGMLGPVPVTGAASAVTGLRDDDVVAVIASTSTAIRELEALRVVATGVAAQRSTREAGQGGLAQKRGHRSAVTLIQDLTGTTRTQAGKAARLGQALLEAAPADTSPETEEGGPGGGNDTASIPPAPWHACLGEAFTAGRITVDQQSAIRRGLGEPPT
;
A
#
# COMPACT_ATOMS: atom_id res chain seq x y z
N MET A 1 21.60 -6.22 1.81
CA MET A 1 22.25 -6.79 0.60
C MET A 1 22.69 -5.71 -0.40
N LEU A 2 21.80 -4.86 -0.91
CA LEU A 2 22.15 -3.82 -1.91
C LEU A 2 23.27 -2.85 -1.49
N VAL A 3 23.22 -2.32 -0.26
CA VAL A 3 24.28 -1.46 0.29
C VAL A 3 25.61 -2.21 0.43
N GLY A 4 25.58 -3.53 0.60
CA GLY A 4 26.78 -4.37 0.66
C GLY A 4 27.40 -4.67 -0.71
N MET A 5 26.59 -4.75 -1.77
CA MET A 5 27.06 -4.99 -3.15
C MET A 5 27.53 -3.71 -3.85
N LEU A 6 26.87 -2.59 -3.59
CA LEU A 6 27.20 -1.31 -4.24
C LEU A 6 28.08 -0.42 -3.35
N GLY A 7 28.06 -0.57 -2.02
CA GLY A 7 28.55 0.46 -1.11
C GLY A 7 27.59 1.66 -1.03
N PRO A 8 27.92 2.72 -0.27
CA PRO A 8 27.18 3.98 -0.27
C PRO A 8 27.45 4.73 -1.59
N VAL A 9 26.89 4.26 -2.69
CA VAL A 9 27.02 4.90 -4.00
C VAL A 9 25.84 5.86 -4.19
N PRO A 10 26.07 7.18 -4.26
CA PRO A 10 25.04 8.09 -4.75
C PRO A 10 24.67 7.66 -6.17
N VAL A 11 23.39 7.78 -6.56
CA VAL A 11 22.86 7.28 -7.85
C VAL A 11 23.70 7.75 -9.05
N THR A 12 24.33 8.92 -8.94
CA THR A 12 25.26 9.50 -9.92
C THR A 12 26.48 8.63 -10.25
N GLY A 13 26.93 7.76 -9.33
CA GLY A 13 28.03 6.81 -9.54
C GLY A 13 27.57 5.37 -9.83
N ALA A 14 26.26 5.10 -9.79
CA ALA A 14 25.72 3.75 -9.87
C ALA A 14 26.01 3.10 -11.24
N ALA A 15 26.02 3.87 -12.32
CA ALA A 15 26.31 3.34 -13.66
C ALA A 15 27.71 2.71 -13.75
N SER A 16 28.74 3.38 -13.21
CA SER A 16 30.11 2.84 -13.21
C SER A 16 30.24 1.65 -12.27
N ALA A 17 29.58 1.69 -11.11
CA ALA A 17 29.60 0.58 -10.16
C ALA A 17 28.92 -0.67 -10.74
N VAL A 18 27.74 -0.52 -11.36
CA VAL A 18 27.00 -1.64 -11.95
C VAL A 18 27.70 -2.20 -13.20
N THR A 19 28.31 -1.35 -14.03
CA THR A 19 29.08 -1.82 -15.20
C THR A 19 30.28 -2.70 -14.80
N GLY A 20 30.83 -2.50 -13.60
CA GLY A 20 31.94 -3.31 -13.08
C GLY A 20 31.53 -4.63 -12.45
N LEU A 21 30.23 -4.93 -12.33
CA LEU A 21 29.72 -6.16 -11.73
C LEU A 21 29.80 -7.33 -12.72
N ARG A 22 29.87 -8.55 -12.17
CA ARG A 22 29.66 -9.78 -12.96
C ARG A 22 28.17 -9.94 -13.27
N ASP A 23 27.84 -10.71 -14.30
CA ASP A 23 26.45 -10.90 -14.75
C ASP A 23 25.51 -11.36 -13.63
N ASP A 24 25.92 -12.35 -12.82
CA ASP A 24 25.13 -12.82 -11.67
C ASP A 24 24.85 -11.72 -10.64
N ASP A 25 25.83 -10.84 -10.42
CA ASP A 25 25.72 -9.72 -9.49
C ASP A 25 24.79 -8.63 -10.05
N VAL A 26 24.78 -8.40 -11.37
CA VAL A 26 23.82 -7.50 -12.04
C VAL A 26 22.39 -8.02 -11.88
N VAL A 27 22.17 -9.32 -12.12
CA VAL A 27 20.86 -9.95 -11.94
C VAL A 27 20.40 -9.84 -10.48
N ALA A 28 21.29 -10.08 -9.51
CA ALA A 28 20.99 -9.94 -8.09
C ALA A 28 20.63 -8.50 -7.69
N VAL A 29 21.27 -7.48 -8.30
CA VAL A 29 20.90 -6.07 -8.11
C VAL A 29 19.49 -5.79 -8.64
N ILE A 30 19.15 -6.28 -9.85
CA ILE A 30 17.80 -6.12 -10.42
C ILE A 30 16.75 -6.79 -9.53
N ALA A 31 16.99 -8.02 -9.08
CA ALA A 31 16.05 -8.75 -8.22
C ALA A 31 15.85 -8.04 -6.86
N SER A 32 16.94 -7.56 -6.25
CA SER A 32 16.89 -6.88 -4.96
C SER A 32 16.19 -5.53 -5.05
N THR A 33 16.50 -4.73 -6.07
CA THR A 33 15.87 -3.41 -6.27
C THR A 33 14.40 -3.57 -6.63
N SER A 34 14.04 -4.55 -7.45
CA SER A 34 12.64 -4.84 -7.77
C SER A 34 11.82 -5.21 -6.53
N THR A 35 12.41 -5.94 -5.59
CA THR A 35 11.75 -6.27 -4.31
C THR A 35 11.56 -5.03 -3.45
N ALA A 36 12.61 -4.22 -3.28
CA ALA A 36 12.51 -2.96 -2.54
C ALA A 36 11.49 -1.99 -3.16
N ILE A 37 11.43 -1.90 -4.49
CA ILE A 37 10.45 -1.06 -5.20
C ILE A 37 9.02 -1.51 -4.88
N ARG A 38 8.74 -2.83 -4.88
CA ARG A 38 7.40 -3.36 -4.55
C ARG A 38 7.00 -3.06 -3.10
N GLU A 39 7.91 -3.22 -2.16
CA GLU A 39 7.67 -2.90 -0.74
C GLU A 39 7.38 -1.40 -0.54
N LEU A 40 8.19 -0.54 -1.17
CA LEU A 40 8.00 0.91 -1.12
C LEU A 40 6.71 1.33 -1.83
N GLU A 41 6.33 0.66 -2.91
CA GLU A 41 5.06 0.90 -3.59
C GLU A 41 3.86 0.51 -2.69
N ALA A 42 3.92 -0.64 -2.02
CA ALA A 42 2.90 -1.05 -1.06
C ALA A 42 2.73 -0.02 0.06
N LEU A 43 3.84 0.43 0.67
CA LEU A 43 3.82 1.49 1.68
C LEU A 43 3.24 2.79 1.13
N ARG A 44 3.62 3.21 -0.08
CA ARG A 44 3.07 4.40 -0.73
C ARG A 44 1.57 4.28 -0.92
N VAL A 45 1.06 3.11 -1.31
CA VAL A 45 -0.39 2.85 -1.48
C VAL A 45 -1.12 2.95 -0.14
N VAL A 46 -0.57 2.40 0.94
CA VAL A 46 -1.15 2.57 2.29
C VAL A 46 -1.21 4.04 2.70
N ALA A 47 -0.10 4.79 2.53
CA ALA A 47 -0.06 6.22 2.83
C ALA A 47 -1.05 7.04 1.98
N THR A 48 -1.22 6.64 0.72
CA THR A 48 -2.21 7.20 -0.21
C THR A 48 -3.63 6.97 0.30
N GLY A 49 -3.92 5.77 0.84
CA GLY A 49 -5.18 5.44 1.49
C GLY A 49 -5.46 6.33 2.71
N VAL A 50 -4.47 6.52 3.59
CA VAL A 50 -4.60 7.41 4.76
C VAL A 50 -4.85 8.85 4.32
N ALA A 51 -4.15 9.32 3.29
CA ALA A 51 -4.36 10.66 2.75
C ALA A 51 -5.78 10.84 2.19
N ALA A 52 -6.33 9.81 1.54
CA ALA A 52 -7.71 9.80 1.06
C ALA A 52 -8.72 9.81 2.21
N GLN A 53 -8.54 8.97 3.23
CA GLN A 53 -9.38 8.94 4.43
C GLN A 53 -9.36 10.28 5.20
N ARG A 54 -8.23 11.00 5.19
CA ARG A 54 -8.12 12.34 5.81
C ARG A 54 -8.54 13.50 4.92
N SER A 55 -8.97 13.23 3.68
CA SER A 55 -9.37 14.26 2.71
C SER A 55 -10.79 14.04 2.21
N THR A 56 -11.66 13.49 3.06
CA THR A 56 -13.07 13.28 2.75
C THR A 56 -13.82 14.60 2.62
N ARG A 57 -15.05 14.53 2.12
CA ARG A 57 -15.92 15.71 2.00
C ARG A 57 -16.25 16.30 3.38
N GLU A 58 -16.44 15.43 4.37
CA GLU A 58 -16.79 15.77 5.75
C GLU A 58 -15.65 16.53 6.44
N ALA A 59 -14.39 16.21 6.09
CA ALA A 59 -13.23 16.94 6.59
C ALA A 59 -13.17 18.39 6.07
N GLY A 60 -13.87 18.70 4.98
CA GLY A 60 -13.97 20.05 4.40
C GLY A 60 -12.61 20.72 4.24
N GLN A 61 -12.53 21.99 4.62
CA GLN A 61 -11.27 22.77 4.62
C GLN A 61 -10.23 22.28 5.63
N GLY A 62 -10.65 21.49 6.62
CA GLY A 62 -9.77 20.84 7.59
C GLY A 62 -9.07 19.59 7.05
N GLY A 63 -9.50 19.07 5.89
CA GLY A 63 -8.96 17.88 5.25
C GLY A 63 -7.52 18.05 4.77
N LEU A 64 -6.76 16.95 4.76
CA LEU A 64 -5.33 16.95 4.43
C LEU A 64 -5.05 17.57 3.06
N ALA A 65 -5.83 17.21 2.03
CA ALA A 65 -5.67 17.79 0.70
C ALA A 65 -5.89 19.30 0.68
N GLN A 66 -6.95 19.80 1.33
CA GLN A 66 -7.28 21.22 1.37
C GLN A 66 -6.22 22.03 2.11
N LYS A 67 -5.72 21.53 3.24
CA LYS A 67 -4.58 22.12 3.97
C LYS A 67 -3.29 22.22 3.15
N ARG A 68 -3.18 21.44 2.08
CA ARG A 68 -2.06 21.46 1.12
C ARG A 68 -2.41 22.17 -0.19
N GLY A 69 -3.57 22.85 -0.27
CA GLY A 69 -3.98 23.61 -1.45
C GLY A 69 -4.55 22.78 -2.60
N HIS A 70 -4.86 21.50 -2.37
CA HIS A 70 -5.43 20.62 -3.38
C HIS A 70 -6.92 20.37 -3.16
N ARG A 71 -7.69 20.37 -4.26
CA ARG A 71 -9.14 20.13 -4.24
C ARG A 71 -9.55 18.72 -3.80
N SER A 72 -8.63 17.76 -3.78
CA SER A 72 -8.88 16.35 -3.47
C SER A 72 -7.59 15.60 -3.13
N ALA A 73 -7.69 14.46 -2.44
CA ALA A 73 -6.54 13.57 -2.24
C ALA A 73 -5.91 13.14 -3.57
N VAL A 74 -6.71 12.79 -4.58
CA VAL A 74 -6.20 12.35 -5.89
C VAL A 74 -5.30 13.40 -6.54
N THR A 75 -5.67 14.69 -6.45
CA THR A 75 -4.83 15.78 -6.96
C THR A 75 -3.55 15.98 -6.16
N LEU A 76 -3.60 15.82 -4.84
CA LEU A 76 -2.41 15.86 -3.98
C LEU A 76 -1.45 14.71 -4.32
N ILE A 77 -1.96 13.49 -4.45
CA ILE A 77 -1.17 12.30 -4.76
C ILE A 77 -0.55 12.40 -6.16
N GLN A 78 -1.32 12.86 -7.14
CA GLN A 78 -0.83 13.10 -8.49
C GLN A 78 0.36 14.07 -8.49
N ASP A 79 0.25 15.18 -7.77
CA ASP A 79 1.32 16.18 -7.65
C ASP A 79 2.57 15.61 -6.97
N LEU A 80 2.40 14.93 -5.83
CA LEU A 80 3.52 14.35 -5.07
C LEU A 80 4.24 13.20 -5.78
N THR A 81 3.54 12.44 -6.63
CA THR A 81 4.09 11.21 -7.24
C THR A 81 4.39 11.34 -8.72
N GLY A 82 3.94 12.42 -9.38
CA GLY A 82 4.03 12.58 -10.83
C GLY A 82 3.20 11.57 -11.64
N THR A 83 2.34 10.77 -11.00
CA THR A 83 1.54 9.75 -11.67
C THR A 83 0.30 10.33 -12.33
N THR A 84 -0.35 9.57 -13.23
CA THR A 84 -1.62 10.02 -13.80
C THR A 84 -2.72 10.08 -12.74
N ARG A 85 -3.72 10.94 -12.95
CA ARG A 85 -4.92 11.00 -12.11
C ARG A 85 -5.59 9.64 -11.91
N THR A 86 -5.63 8.83 -12.97
CA THR A 86 -6.20 7.48 -12.94
C THR A 86 -5.42 6.55 -12.03
N GLN A 87 -4.08 6.56 -12.11
CA GLN A 87 -3.21 5.77 -11.22
C GLN A 87 -3.34 6.23 -9.77
N ALA A 88 -3.29 7.54 -9.51
CA ALA A 88 -3.50 8.11 -8.18
C ALA A 88 -4.86 7.69 -7.59
N GLY A 89 -5.92 7.70 -8.40
CA GLY A 89 -7.25 7.25 -7.98
C GLY A 89 -7.34 5.74 -7.70
N LYS A 90 -6.66 4.90 -8.48
CA LYS A 90 -6.57 3.44 -8.21
C LYS A 90 -5.82 3.18 -6.90
N ALA A 91 -4.66 3.81 -6.71
CA ALA A 91 -3.86 3.69 -5.50
C ALA A 91 -4.63 4.15 -4.25
N ALA A 92 -5.37 5.27 -4.32
CA ALA A 92 -6.18 5.75 -3.21
C ALA A 92 -7.27 4.76 -2.81
N ARG A 93 -8.02 4.22 -3.79
CA ARG A 93 -9.06 3.21 -3.53
C ARG A 93 -8.51 1.91 -2.97
N LEU A 94 -7.38 1.43 -3.50
CA LEU A 94 -6.73 0.24 -2.97
C LEU A 94 -6.22 0.48 -1.54
N GLY A 95 -5.55 1.60 -1.29
CA GLY A 95 -5.08 1.97 0.04
C GLY A 95 -6.21 2.08 1.06
N GLN A 96 -7.34 2.69 0.72
CA GLN A 96 -8.51 2.74 1.60
C GLN A 96 -9.08 1.34 1.89
N ALA A 97 -9.17 0.48 0.87
CA ALA A 97 -9.63 -0.89 1.06
C ALA A 97 -8.69 -1.72 1.96
N LEU A 98 -7.37 -1.50 1.87
CA LEU A 98 -6.39 -2.14 2.75
C LEU A 98 -6.52 -1.66 4.20
N LEU A 99 -6.82 -0.38 4.43
CA LEU A 99 -7.03 0.16 5.77
C LEU A 99 -8.32 -0.37 6.41
N GLU A 100 -9.38 -0.54 5.62
CA GLU A 100 -10.65 -1.12 6.09
C GLU A 100 -10.50 -2.61 6.44
N ALA A 101 -9.66 -3.33 5.68
CA ALA A 101 -9.41 -4.74 5.92
C ALA A 101 -8.37 -5.01 7.03
N ALA A 102 -7.65 -3.99 7.49
CA ALA A 102 -6.72 -4.14 8.60
C ALA A 102 -7.53 -4.43 9.88
N PRO A 103 -7.20 -5.48 10.65
CA PRO A 103 -7.85 -5.71 11.93
C PRO A 103 -7.69 -4.44 12.76
N ALA A 104 -8.80 -3.94 13.31
CA ALA A 104 -8.74 -2.87 14.29
C ALA A 104 -7.91 -3.39 15.45
N ASP A 105 -6.65 -2.96 15.56
CA ASP A 105 -5.81 -3.23 16.72
C ASP A 105 -6.57 -2.72 17.94
N THR A 106 -7.25 -3.64 18.61
CA THR A 106 -7.88 -3.38 19.89
C THR A 106 -6.71 -3.32 20.84
N SER A 107 -6.19 -2.12 21.06
CA SER A 107 -5.23 -1.90 22.13
C SER A 107 -5.86 -2.42 23.43
N PRO A 108 -5.19 -3.25 24.23
CA PRO A 108 -5.72 -3.67 25.51
C PRO A 108 -5.66 -2.46 26.44
N GLU A 109 -6.71 -1.66 26.44
CA GLU A 109 -7.02 -0.80 27.57
C GLU A 109 -7.37 -1.74 28.72
N THR A 110 -6.40 -1.92 29.61
CA THR A 110 -6.44 -2.58 30.93
C THR A 110 -7.85 -2.81 31.46
N GLU A 111 -8.44 -3.99 31.19
CA GLU A 111 -9.57 -4.48 31.96
C GLU A 111 -9.04 -5.23 33.17
N GLU A 112 -9.23 -4.63 34.34
CA GLU A 112 -9.15 -5.31 35.62
C GLU A 112 -10.11 -6.51 35.62
N GLY A 113 -9.57 -7.68 35.95
CA GLY A 113 -10.21 -8.97 35.72
C GLY A 113 -11.53 -9.22 36.45
N GLY A 114 -12.45 -9.88 35.73
CA GLY A 114 -13.53 -10.68 36.29
C GLY A 114 -13.52 -12.08 35.66
N PRO A 115 -13.58 -13.17 36.43
CA PRO A 115 -13.58 -14.52 35.87
C PRO A 115 -15.00 -14.88 35.42
N GLY A 116 -15.30 -14.62 34.15
CA GLY A 116 -16.52 -15.04 33.47
C GLY A 116 -16.17 -15.87 32.25
N GLY A 117 -16.08 -17.19 32.42
CA GLY A 117 -15.86 -18.13 31.32
C GLY A 117 -17.03 -18.14 30.35
N GLY A 118 -16.81 -17.61 29.15
CA GLY A 118 -17.63 -17.81 27.98
C GLY A 118 -16.71 -17.79 26.77
N ASN A 119 -16.36 -18.97 26.25
CA ASN A 119 -15.69 -19.07 24.96
C ASN A 119 -16.73 -18.78 23.87
N ASP A 120 -17.17 -17.53 23.81
CA ASP A 120 -18.00 -17.02 22.73
C ASP A 120 -17.06 -16.89 21.54
N THR A 121 -17.03 -17.93 20.71
CA THR A 121 -16.28 -17.93 19.46
C THR A 121 -17.00 -16.94 18.55
N ALA A 122 -16.71 -15.65 18.74
CA ALA A 122 -17.29 -14.57 17.98
C ALA A 122 -17.13 -14.91 16.50
N SER A 123 -18.27 -15.14 15.82
CA SER A 123 -18.30 -15.53 14.43
C SER A 123 -17.70 -14.39 13.60
N ILE A 124 -16.46 -14.55 13.17
CA ILE A 124 -15.77 -13.59 12.30
C ILE A 124 -16.59 -13.51 11.00
N PRO A 125 -17.08 -12.32 10.60
CA PRO A 125 -17.81 -12.19 9.35
C PRO A 125 -16.92 -12.65 8.19
N PRO A 126 -17.46 -13.35 7.17
CA PRO A 126 -16.65 -13.82 6.05
C PRO A 126 -16.03 -12.62 5.35
N ALA A 127 -14.70 -12.69 5.14
CA ALA A 127 -13.98 -11.64 4.43
C ALA A 127 -14.57 -11.43 3.02
N PRO A 128 -14.49 -10.21 2.47
CA PRO A 128 -14.90 -9.96 1.09
C PRO A 128 -14.16 -10.89 0.13
N TRP A 129 -14.82 -11.34 -0.95
CA TRP A 129 -14.21 -12.25 -1.93
C TRP A 129 -12.88 -11.74 -2.50
N HIS A 130 -12.72 -10.42 -2.59
CA HIS A 130 -11.54 -9.75 -3.13
C HIS A 130 -10.42 -9.53 -2.09
N ALA A 131 -10.56 -9.99 -0.85
CA ALA A 131 -9.56 -9.81 0.21
C ALA A 131 -8.18 -10.37 -0.20
N CYS A 132 -8.17 -11.53 -0.85
CA CYS A 132 -6.95 -12.19 -1.35
C CYS A 132 -6.15 -11.33 -2.36
N LEU A 133 -6.81 -10.38 -3.05
CA LEU A 133 -6.14 -9.45 -3.96
C LEU A 133 -5.35 -8.39 -3.19
N GLY A 134 -5.84 -7.95 -2.04
CA GLY A 134 -5.13 -7.05 -1.14
C GLY A 134 -3.87 -7.71 -0.58
N GLU A 135 -4.00 -8.95 -0.10
CA GLU A 135 -2.88 -9.76 0.38
C GLU A 135 -1.84 -10.02 -0.72
N ALA A 136 -2.28 -10.36 -1.94
CA ALA A 136 -1.39 -10.57 -3.07
C ALA A 136 -0.63 -9.29 -3.45
N PHE A 137 -1.27 -8.12 -3.36
CA PHE A 137 -0.63 -6.84 -3.59
C PHE A 137 0.41 -6.53 -2.49
N THR A 138 0.05 -6.67 -1.21
CA THR A 138 0.96 -6.42 -0.08
C THR A 138 2.15 -7.38 -0.08
N ALA A 139 1.96 -8.62 -0.53
CA ALA A 139 3.03 -9.59 -0.75
C ALA A 139 3.88 -9.32 -2.02
N GLY A 140 3.59 -8.25 -2.77
CA GLY A 140 4.31 -7.89 -3.99
C GLY A 140 4.09 -8.84 -5.17
N ARG A 141 3.06 -9.71 -5.11
CA ARG A 141 2.77 -10.69 -6.18
C ARG A 141 2.03 -10.08 -7.36
N ILE A 142 1.26 -9.02 -7.14
CA ILE A 142 0.53 -8.28 -8.18
C ILE A 142 0.69 -6.77 -8.00
N THR A 143 0.55 -6.02 -9.10
CA THR A 143 0.59 -4.55 -9.10
C THR A 143 -0.78 -3.92 -8.82
N VAL A 144 -0.82 -2.61 -8.53
CA VAL A 144 -2.08 -1.85 -8.38
C VAL A 144 -2.98 -1.97 -9.62
N ASP A 145 -2.37 -1.95 -10.81
CA ASP A 145 -3.11 -2.05 -12.06
C ASP A 145 -3.66 -3.46 -12.30
N GLN A 146 -2.88 -4.50 -11.98
CA GLN A 146 -3.36 -5.89 -12.03
C GLN A 146 -4.50 -6.11 -11.02
N GLN A 147 -4.34 -5.65 -9.78
CA GLN A 147 -5.40 -5.69 -8.76
C GLN A 147 -6.68 -5.02 -9.27
N SER A 148 -6.57 -3.81 -9.82
CA SER A 148 -7.69 -3.05 -10.36
C SER A 148 -8.34 -3.72 -11.57
N ALA A 149 -7.55 -4.36 -12.43
CA ALA A 149 -8.05 -5.07 -13.61
C ALA A 149 -8.78 -6.35 -13.21
N ILE A 150 -8.20 -7.16 -12.31
CA ILE A 150 -8.81 -8.40 -11.81
C ILE A 150 -10.13 -8.09 -11.10
N ARG A 151 -10.15 -7.12 -10.19
CA ARG A 151 -11.37 -6.74 -9.45
C ARG A 151 -12.49 -6.30 -10.39
N ARG A 152 -12.14 -5.52 -11.43
CA ARG A 152 -13.11 -5.06 -12.43
C ARG A 152 -13.60 -6.18 -13.35
N GLY A 153 -12.70 -7.08 -13.74
CA GLY A 153 -13.01 -8.17 -14.66
C GLY A 153 -13.89 -9.26 -14.04
N LEU A 154 -13.71 -9.54 -12.75
CA LEU A 154 -14.51 -10.53 -12.03
C LEU A 154 -15.88 -9.99 -11.56
N GLY A 155 -16.00 -8.67 -11.33
CA GLY A 155 -17.25 -8.06 -10.89
C GLY A 155 -17.66 -8.47 -9.47
N GLU A 156 -18.89 -8.16 -9.09
CA GLU A 156 -19.43 -8.61 -7.80
C GLU A 156 -20.16 -9.95 -7.95
N PRO A 157 -20.03 -10.86 -6.96
CA PRO A 157 -20.76 -12.11 -6.97
C PRO A 157 -22.28 -11.84 -6.93
N PRO A 158 -23.10 -12.67 -7.59
CA PRO A 158 -24.55 -12.57 -7.51
C PRO A 158 -25.01 -12.75 -6.06
N THR A 159 -25.93 -11.88 -5.63
CA THR A 159 -26.58 -11.91 -4.32
C THR A 159 -27.70 -12.93 -4.25
#